data_AF-A0A5P8JV29-F1
#
_entry.id   AF-A0A5P8JV29-F1
#
_cell.length_a   1.000
_cell.length_b   1.000
_cell.length_c   1.000
_cell.angle_alpha   90.00
_cell.angle_beta   90.00
_cell.angle_gamma   90.00
#
_symmetry.space_group_name_H-M   'P 1'
#
loop_
_entity.id
_entity.type
_entity.pdbx_description
1 polymer ?
#
loop_
_entity_poly.entity_id
_entity_poly.type
_entity_poly.pdbx_seq_one_letter_code
_entity_poly.pdbx_strand_id
1 'polypeptide(L)'
;MDVSLKIGSESINTENNAESKAILITISAFFDVSDDLNDRDEIGRILTVNGTAILFPYVRSTISMVTGLDSAQTVLLPTIRTTDLFSEHSIEI
;
A
#
# COMPACT_ATOMS: atom_id res chain seq x y z
N MET A 1 -8.30 6.55 -15.00
CA MET A 1 -8.77 5.23 -14.53
C MET A 1 -9.50 5.39 -13.23
N ASP A 2 -10.43 4.49 -12.97
CA ASP A 2 -11.35 4.45 -11.85
C ASP A 2 -10.65 3.87 -10.59
N VAL A 3 -10.85 4.50 -9.42
CA VAL A 3 -10.37 3.98 -8.14
C VAL A 3 -11.49 3.13 -7.54
N SER A 4 -11.34 1.81 -7.56
CA SER A 4 -12.32 0.89 -6.97
C SER A 4 -11.81 0.35 -5.64
N LEU A 5 -12.43 0.80 -4.55
CA LEU A 5 -12.18 0.30 -3.20
C LEU A 5 -13.13 -0.88 -2.92
N LYS A 6 -12.59 -2.09 -2.75
CA LYS A 6 -13.37 -3.25 -2.31
C LYS A 6 -13.09 -3.54 -0.85
N ILE A 7 -13.91 -2.99 0.04
CA ILE A 7 -13.87 -3.27 1.48
C ILE A 7 -14.62 -4.57 1.70
N GLY A 8 -13.91 -5.62 2.13
CA GLY A 8 -14.51 -6.85 2.63
C GLY A 8 -14.10 -7.04 4.08
N SER A 9 -15.07 -7.14 4.98
CA SER A 9 -14.85 -7.59 6.35
C SER A 9 -15.12 -9.09 6.40
N GLU A 10 -14.09 -9.89 6.61
CA GLU A 10 -14.25 -11.33 6.85
C GLU A 10 -14.12 -11.60 8.35
N SER A 11 -15.23 -11.98 8.99
CA SER A 11 -15.24 -12.38 10.39
C SER A 11 -14.57 -13.74 10.52
N ILE A 12 -13.30 -13.75 10.90
CA ILE A 12 -12.58 -14.99 11.19
C ILE A 12 -13.00 -15.43 12.60
N ASN A 13 -13.86 -16.46 12.70
CA ASN A 13 -14.21 -17.11 13.96
C ASN A 13 -12.94 -17.76 14.55
N THR A 14 -12.22 -17.00 15.36
CA THR A 14 -11.14 -17.53 16.19
C THR A 14 -11.74 -17.85 17.55
N GLU A 15 -11.45 -19.02 18.10
CA GLU A 15 -11.97 -19.51 19.40
C GLU A 15 -11.56 -18.63 20.61
N ASN A 16 -10.85 -17.52 20.35
CA ASN A 16 -10.57 -16.43 21.27
C ASN A 16 -11.37 -15.20 20.80
N ASN A 17 -12.28 -14.73 21.64
CA ASN A 17 -13.26 -13.66 21.44
C ASN A 17 -12.63 -12.27 21.16
N ALA A 18 -11.89 -12.16 20.05
CA ALA A 18 -11.33 -10.92 19.53
C ALA A 18 -11.70 -10.84 18.06
N GLU A 19 -12.64 -9.95 17.72
CA GLU A 19 -13.00 -9.69 16.33
C GLU A 19 -11.78 -9.16 15.57
N SER A 20 -11.21 -10.01 14.70
CA SER A 20 -10.12 -9.62 13.83
C SER A 20 -10.70 -8.93 12.58
N LYS A 21 -10.45 -7.62 12.45
CA LYS A 21 -10.84 -6.85 11.26
C LYS A 21 -9.75 -6.96 10.19
N ALA A 22 -10.10 -7.48 9.02
CA ALA A 22 -9.24 -7.48 7.83
C ALA A 22 -9.59 -6.30 6.92
N ILE A 23 -8.58 -5.59 6.42
CA ILE A 23 -8.75 -4.48 5.48
C ILE A 23 -7.89 -4.78 4.25
N LEU A 24 -8.52 -4.89 3.09
CA LEU A 24 -7.86 -5.05 1.80
C LEU A 24 -7.99 -3.75 0.99
N ILE A 25 -6.87 -3.18 0.56
CA ILE A 25 -6.81 -1.93 -0.20
C ILE A 25 -5.99 -2.15 -1.46
N THR A 26 -6.53 -1.69 -2.59
CA THR A 26 -5.84 -1.64 -3.87
C THR A 26 -5.78 -0.19 -4.33
N ILE A 27 -4.57 0.33 -4.57
CA ILE A 27 -4.36 1.66 -5.14
C ILE A 27 -3.63 1.50 -6.48
N SER A 28 -4.18 2.14 -7.51
CA SER A 28 -3.61 2.18 -8.85
C SER A 28 -3.23 3.61 -9.20
N ALA A 29 -2.09 3.82 -9.86
CA ALA A 29 -1.64 5.13 -10.29
C ALA A 29 -0.93 5.06 -11.64
N PHE A 30 -0.87 6.21 -12.31
CA PHE A 30 -0.11 6.42 -13.53
C PHE A 30 1.04 7.36 -13.25
N PHE A 31 2.18 7.05 -13.87
CA PHE A 31 3.39 7.86 -13.78
C PHE A 31 3.85 8.17 -15.20
N ASP A 32 4.05 9.45 -15.47
CA ASP A 32 4.83 9.87 -16.62
C ASP A 32 6.31 9.82 -16.22
N VAL A 33 7.10 9.09 -16.99
CA VAL A 33 8.53 8.86 -16.76
C VAL A 33 9.29 9.61 -17.86
N SER A 34 10.45 10.20 -17.52
CA SER A 34 11.25 10.95 -18.51
C SER A 34 11.60 10.07 -19.71
N ASP A 35 11.55 10.65 -20.92
CA ASP A 35 11.96 10.00 -22.17
C ASP A 35 13.46 9.62 -22.17
N ASP A 36 14.25 10.19 -21.27
CA ASP A 36 15.67 9.84 -21.08
C ASP A 36 15.85 8.44 -20.45
N LEU A 37 14.83 7.92 -19.76
CA LEU A 37 14.85 6.58 -19.17
C LEU A 37 14.35 5.58 -20.22
N ASN A 38 15.29 4.82 -20.77
CA ASN A 38 15.02 3.88 -21.87
C ASN A 38 15.09 2.40 -21.42
N ASP A 39 15.66 2.14 -20.26
CA ASP A 39 15.76 0.79 -19.70
C ASP A 39 14.52 0.46 -18.86
N ARG A 40 13.80 -0.60 -19.28
CA ARG A 40 12.58 -1.06 -18.60
C ARG A 40 12.84 -1.53 -17.18
N ASP A 41 13.99 -2.14 -16.92
CA ASP A 41 14.32 -2.68 -15.60
C ASP A 41 14.64 -1.54 -14.62
N GLU A 42 15.34 -0.52 -15.09
CA GLU A 42 15.58 0.71 -14.34
C GLU A 42 14.28 1.45 -14.02
N ILE A 43 13.39 1.61 -15.02
CA ILE A 43 12.06 2.20 -14.82
C ILE A 43 11.27 1.40 -13.77
N GLY A 44 11.26 0.07 -13.89
CA GLY A 44 10.62 -0.83 -12.93
C GLY A 44 11.11 -0.58 -11.51
N ARG A 45 12.43 -0.54 -11.30
CA ARG A 45 13.04 -0.28 -9.98
C ARG A 45 12.68 1.10 -9.43
N ILE A 46 12.71 2.13 -10.26
CA ILE A 46 12.33 3.50 -9.88
C ILE A 46 10.86 3.54 -9.45
N LEU A 47 9.97 2.92 -10.22
CA LEU A 47 8.54 2.84 -9.90
C LEU A 47 8.28 2.03 -8.63
N THR A 48 9.00 0.93 -8.39
CA THR A 48 8.85 0.15 -7.15
C THR A 48 9.23 0.98 -5.92
N VAL A 49 10.38 1.67 -5.92
CA VAL A 49 10.83 2.39 -4.71
C VAL A 49 10.11 3.74 -4.57
N ASN A 50 10.15 4.56 -5.61
CA ASN A 50 9.61 5.92 -5.58
C ASN A 50 8.10 5.94 -5.79
N GLY A 51 7.57 5.09 -6.68
CA GLY A 51 6.12 4.98 -6.88
C GLY A 51 5.43 4.51 -5.60
N THR A 52 5.97 3.51 -4.90
CA THR A 52 5.43 3.13 -3.58
C THR A 52 5.60 4.25 -2.55
N ALA A 53 6.70 5.02 -2.56
CA ALA A 53 6.86 6.16 -1.65
C ALA A 53 5.81 7.24 -1.87
N ILE A 54 5.45 7.49 -3.13
CA ILE A 54 4.41 8.45 -3.53
C ILE A 54 3.03 7.93 -3.12
N LEU A 55 2.75 6.64 -3.28
CA LEU A 55 1.43 6.06 -3.01
C LEU A 55 1.18 5.72 -1.53
N PHE A 56 2.23 5.45 -0.75
CA PHE A 56 2.08 5.03 0.64
C PHE A 56 1.33 6.04 1.54
N PRO A 57 1.54 7.37 1.44
CA PRO A 57 0.73 8.36 2.14
C PRO A 57 -0.77 8.26 1.85
N TYR A 58 -1.15 7.90 0.62
CA TYR A 58 -2.55 7.72 0.24
C TYR A 58 -3.14 6.47 0.91
N VAL A 59 -2.44 5.33 0.87
CA VAL A 59 -2.84 4.11 1.61
C VAL A 59 -3.04 4.41 3.10
N ARG A 60 -2.06 5.08 3.71
CA ARG A 60 -2.09 5.46 5.13
C ARG A 60 -3.30 6.33 5.46
N SER A 61 -3.58 7.33 4.63
CA SER A 61 -4.73 8.22 4.79
C SER A 61 -6.06 7.46 4.64
N THR A 62 -6.17 6.60 3.63
CA THR A 62 -7.37 5.78 3.42
C THR A 62 -7.64 4.84 4.60
N ILE A 63 -6.63 4.16 5.13
CA ILE A 63 -6.78 3.30 6.32
C ILE A 63 -7.22 4.12 7.52
N SER A 64 -6.58 5.26 7.75
CA SER A 64 -6.95 6.17 8.85
C SER A 64 -8.41 6.63 8.73
N MET A 65 -8.85 6.99 7.54
CA MET A 65 -10.21 7.43 7.30
C MET A 65 -11.22 6.29 7.50
N VAL A 66 -10.99 5.12 6.89
CA VAL A 66 -11.91 3.97 6.98
C VAL A 66 -12.02 3.45 8.41
N THR A 67 -10.91 3.33 9.12
CA THR A 67 -10.91 2.84 10.52
C THR A 67 -11.46 3.86 11.50
N GLY A 68 -11.31 5.15 11.23
CA GLY A 68 -11.95 6.22 12.01
C GLY A 68 -13.45 6.33 11.81
N LEU A 69 -13.99 5.89 10.67
CA LEU A 69 -15.44 5.78 10.45
C LEU A 69 -16.05 4.55 11.14
N ASP A 70 -15.30 3.45 11.18
CA ASP A 70 -15.74 2.15 11.69
C ASP A 70 -15.57 2.01 13.22
N SER A 71 -14.65 2.76 13.84
CA SER A 71 -14.47 2.72 15.29
C SER A 71 -13.96 4.04 15.85
N ALA A 72 -14.16 4.25 17.16
CA ALA A 72 -13.62 5.40 17.88
C ALA A 72 -12.07 5.41 17.92
N GLN A 73 -11.41 4.30 17.54
CA GLN A 73 -9.95 4.19 17.46
C GLN A 73 -9.50 4.11 16.00
N THR A 74 -9.06 5.25 15.49
CA THR A 74 -8.47 5.34 14.16
C THR A 74 -7.11 4.63 14.12
N VAL A 75 -6.93 3.74 13.14
CA VAL A 75 -5.64 3.07 12.88
C VAL A 75 -4.81 3.95 11.95
N LEU A 76 -3.66 4.38 12.43
CA LEU A 76 -2.70 5.15 11.66
C LEU A 76 -1.46 4.29 11.39
N LEU A 77 -1.18 3.99 10.12
CA LEU A 77 0.03 3.26 9.78
C LEU A 77 1.29 4.07 10.19
N PRO A 78 2.39 3.39 10.57
CA PRO A 78 3.66 4.06 10.80
C PRO A 78 4.20 4.66 9.50
N THR A 79 5.15 5.59 9.63
CA THR A 79 5.94 6.01 8.47
C THR A 79 6.88 4.89 8.08
N ILE A 80 7.04 4.65 6.79
CA ILE A 80 7.92 3.60 6.28
C ILE A 80 8.89 4.23 5.27
N ARG A 81 10.16 3.84 5.36
CA ARG A 81 11.17 4.14 4.36
C ARG A 81 11.07 3.08 3.27
N THR A 82 10.61 3.45 2.09
CA THR A 82 10.38 2.48 1.00
C THR A 82 11.66 1.93 0.43
N THR A 83 12.78 2.66 0.53
CA THR A 83 14.11 2.13 0.22
C THR A 83 14.38 0.85 1.00
N ASP A 84 14.09 0.86 2.30
CA ASP A 84 14.44 -0.22 3.21
C ASP A 84 13.56 -1.46 2.96
N LEU A 85 12.31 -1.25 2.52
CA LEU A 85 11.38 -2.33 2.16
C LEU A 85 11.82 -3.15 0.95
N PHE A 86 12.52 -2.53 0.01
CA PHE A 86 12.91 -3.15 -1.26
C PHE A 86 14.42 -3.36 -1.39
N SER A 87 15.20 -3.05 -0.34
CA SER A 87 16.66 -3.24 -0.32
C SER A 87 17.10 -4.68 -0.04
N GLU A 88 16.19 -5.55 0.42
CA GLU A 88 16.52 -6.90 0.89
C GLU A 88 16.27 -8.03 -0.14
N HIS A 89 15.97 -7.69 -1.39
CA HIS A 89 15.88 -8.69 -2.47
C HIS A 89 16.93 -8.41 -3.53
N SER A 90 18.17 -8.83 -3.25
CA SER A 90 19.04 -9.32 -4.33
C SER A 90 18.29 -10.46 -5.03
N ILE A 91 17.62 -10.14 -6.13
CA ILE A 91 17.15 -11.14 -7.07
C ILE A 91 18.42 -11.76 -7.65
N GLU A 92 18.80 -12.96 -7.17
CA GLU A 92 19.67 -13.83 -7.95
C GLU A 92 18.90 -14.20 -9.23
N ILE A 93 19.36 -13.67 -10.36
CA ILE A 93 19.08 -14.21 -11.70
C ILE A 93 20.39 -14.78 -12.23
#